data_AF-A0A2M9LPZ0-F1
#
_entry.id   AF-A0A2M9LPZ0-F1
#
_cell.length_a   1.000
_cell.length_b   1.000
_cell.length_c   1.000
_cell.angle_alpha   90.00
_cell.angle_beta   90.00
_cell.angle_gamma   90.00
#
_symmetry.space_group_name_H-M   'P 1'
#
loop_
_entity.id
_entity.type
_entity.pdbx_description
1 polymer ?
#
loop_
_entity_poly.entity_id
_entity_poly.type
_entity_poly.pdbx_seq_one_letter_code
_entity_poly.pdbx_strand_id
1 'polypeptide(L)'
;MPSRTWPNAVVSLRAAQSPTDSRFPNGPLAVLDGHGSAYGVDDLVMHCPAITIPELVEWTLTESGLGAARLHRNGKDADPLIVLTADAAVKLGLPEHLEGHDQRRSLRLPEDHPVVKQVAKARWQLTQRGFGPWARVYRKAQGRDRQCVQLAILSWDALDERSWPGVADMDPADIARVLGTYATRVTTPRGSTAVSGLELMTALRPPTRAVREAATGAWVSGHNAGSLGTDPVDPAPPEATPEHPVVVETGWTGGFLNEEAYQWVRPVHALTGQECTLPFAVGLDLNTAFLAAASRLTVGLSAPDHFHAPAFNPKIPGTWLVDLSRIELDPRLPSPFTPDGTRPTGPAWYQTNTVAYAQELGYDVHPVEAYLRRETGAYLDPWHDRLKNAYVDTLADLGVTRDLDDDAFLAAMETYKQTDPAMAAVLSAIKATVKGGIGKLRERPQGRQYKTGERWPALERPTWRPDIRAAVISKARVNMHRKITNMAKMTGLYPLAVLSDCVVYASPGESPIGFLPYDEAGKPRPGGFRLGLAPGLAKLEGVQSMSWAVDLMEKGLNPARHIKGGDAVLDEGE
;
A
#
# COMPACT_ATOMS: atom_id res chain seq x y z
N MET A 1 -48.92 31.08 38.22
CA MET A 1 -48.14 30.80 36.99
C MET A 1 -47.25 29.60 37.27
N PRO A 2 -47.50 28.41 36.68
CA PRO A 2 -46.68 27.25 36.93
C PRO A 2 -45.48 27.21 35.98
N SER A 3 -44.36 26.76 36.55
CA SER A 3 -43.07 26.46 35.94
C SER A 3 -43.18 25.46 34.79
N ARG A 4 -42.46 25.72 33.69
CA ARG A 4 -42.20 24.73 32.63
C ARG A 4 -40.71 24.43 32.57
N THR A 5 -40.34 23.29 33.12
CA THR A 5 -39.10 22.58 32.88
C THR A 5 -39.10 22.03 31.45
N TRP A 6 -38.00 22.20 30.72
CA TRP A 6 -37.75 21.56 29.42
C TRP A 6 -36.92 20.29 29.67
N PRO A 7 -37.27 19.12 29.11
CA PRO A 7 -36.46 17.92 29.24
C PRO A 7 -35.23 17.99 28.31
N ASN A 8 -34.07 17.62 28.86
CA ASN A 8 -32.86 17.31 28.12
C ASN A 8 -33.11 16.15 27.15
N ALA A 9 -33.19 16.44 25.85
CA ALA A 9 -33.15 15.43 24.81
C ALA A 9 -31.67 15.12 24.51
N VAL A 10 -31.22 13.93 24.88
CA VAL A 10 -29.98 13.34 24.39
C VAL A 10 -30.16 13.12 22.89
N VAL A 11 -29.53 13.96 22.08
CA VAL A 11 -29.48 13.79 20.62
C VAL A 11 -28.48 12.67 20.34
N SER A 12 -28.98 11.46 20.12
CA SER A 12 -28.21 10.40 19.48
C SER A 12 -27.93 10.84 18.05
N LEU A 13 -26.69 11.27 17.80
CA LEU A 13 -26.15 11.44 16.46
C LEU A 13 -26.01 10.04 15.84
N ARG A 14 -27.09 9.52 15.25
CA ARG A 14 -26.96 8.45 14.26
C ARG A 14 -26.13 9.00 13.11
N ALA A 15 -24.93 8.45 12.94
CA ALA A 15 -24.13 8.66 11.75
C ALA A 15 -25.00 8.37 10.52
N ALA A 16 -24.99 9.29 9.54
CA ALA A 16 -25.74 9.13 8.32
C ALA A 16 -25.24 7.86 7.61
N GLN A 17 -26.09 6.83 7.57
CA GLN A 17 -25.87 5.65 6.75
C GLN A 17 -25.67 6.12 5.30
N SER A 18 -24.54 5.74 4.71
CA SER A 18 -24.39 5.84 3.25
C SER A 18 -25.55 5.06 2.63
N PRO A 19 -26.25 5.59 1.62
CA PRO A 19 -27.35 4.86 1.01
C PRO A 19 -26.82 3.52 0.51
N THR A 20 -27.26 2.43 1.13
CA THR A 20 -26.96 1.08 0.70
C THR A 20 -27.47 0.91 -0.73
N ASP A 21 -26.58 0.48 -1.64
CA ASP A 21 -26.97 0.21 -3.02
C ASP A 21 -28.03 -0.88 -2.99
N SER A 22 -29.21 -0.62 -3.53
CA SER A 22 -30.35 -1.56 -3.47
C SER A 22 -30.07 -2.90 -4.14
N ARG A 23 -29.00 -2.99 -4.94
CA ARG A 23 -28.50 -4.24 -5.54
C ARG A 23 -27.78 -5.14 -4.55
N PHE A 24 -27.20 -4.57 -3.49
CA PHE A 24 -26.40 -5.28 -2.49
C PHE A 24 -26.84 -4.89 -1.07
N PRO A 25 -28.10 -5.20 -0.68
CA PRO A 25 -28.68 -4.71 0.57
C PRO A 25 -27.94 -5.19 1.82
N ASN A 26 -27.21 -6.30 1.73
CA ASN A 26 -26.54 -6.94 2.86
C ASN A 26 -25.02 -6.67 2.90
N GLY A 27 -24.54 -5.77 2.05
CA GLY A 27 -23.15 -5.32 2.04
C GLY A 27 -22.18 -6.27 1.31
N PRO A 28 -20.86 -6.03 1.46
CA PRO A 28 -19.85 -6.65 0.60
C PRO A 28 -19.52 -8.10 0.93
N LEU A 29 -19.76 -8.54 2.17
CA LEU A 29 -19.28 -9.81 2.69
C LEU A 29 -20.10 -10.34 3.86
N ALA A 30 -19.95 -11.63 4.16
CA ALA A 30 -20.37 -12.23 5.41
C ALA A 30 -19.33 -13.24 5.94
N VAL A 31 -19.27 -13.41 7.25
CA VAL A 31 -18.47 -14.42 7.96
C VAL A 31 -19.39 -15.55 8.39
N LEU A 32 -19.14 -16.76 7.89
CA LEU A 32 -19.94 -17.94 8.16
C LEU A 32 -19.33 -18.74 9.32
N ASP A 33 -20.17 -19.10 10.30
CA ASP A 33 -19.81 -19.97 11.43
C ASP A 33 -20.17 -21.46 11.20
N GLY A 34 -19.81 -22.33 12.15
CA GLY A 34 -20.16 -23.75 12.11
C GLY A 34 -21.65 -24.06 12.29
N HIS A 35 -22.43 -23.12 12.82
CA HIS A 35 -23.86 -23.31 13.06
C HIS A 35 -24.73 -22.96 11.83
N GLY A 36 -24.14 -22.32 10.81
CA GLY A 36 -24.86 -21.85 9.63
C GLY A 36 -25.41 -20.44 9.80
N SER A 37 -24.81 -19.64 10.67
CA SER A 37 -25.06 -18.20 10.79
C SER A 37 -23.99 -17.45 9.98
N ALA A 38 -24.44 -16.57 9.10
CA ALA A 38 -23.59 -15.69 8.31
C ALA A 38 -23.71 -14.25 8.84
N TYR A 39 -22.64 -13.78 9.47
CA TYR A 39 -22.52 -12.46 10.08
C TYR A 39 -22.06 -11.44 9.04
N GLY A 40 -22.88 -10.44 8.77
CA GLY A 40 -22.60 -9.34 7.85
C GLY A 40 -22.22 -8.06 8.58
N VAL A 41 -22.17 -6.97 7.82
CA VAL A 41 -21.96 -5.62 8.36
C VAL A 41 -23.20 -5.13 9.13
N ASP A 42 -23.05 -4.11 9.98
CA ASP A 42 -24.14 -3.49 10.74
C ASP A 42 -24.98 -4.49 11.58
N ASP A 43 -24.29 -5.42 12.25
CA ASP A 43 -24.88 -6.48 13.10
C ASP A 43 -25.85 -7.42 12.34
N LEU A 44 -25.76 -7.47 11.02
CA LEU A 44 -26.57 -8.37 10.19
C LEU A 44 -26.22 -9.84 10.51
N VAL A 45 -27.25 -10.66 10.72
CA VAL A 45 -27.11 -12.11 10.81
C VAL A 45 -28.10 -12.77 9.86
N MET A 46 -27.60 -13.62 8.97
CA MET A 46 -28.39 -14.40 8.02
C MET A 46 -28.25 -15.88 8.32
N HIS A 47 -29.31 -16.67 8.09
CA HIS A 47 -29.18 -18.12 8.09
C HIS A 47 -28.69 -18.61 6.72
N CYS A 48 -27.61 -19.39 6.70
CA CYS A 48 -27.07 -20.05 5.53
C CYS A 48 -27.39 -21.56 5.62
N PRO A 49 -28.23 -22.10 4.72
CA PRO A 49 -28.61 -23.52 4.74
C PRO A 49 -27.58 -24.43 4.03
N ALA A 50 -26.54 -23.86 3.42
CA ALA A 50 -25.60 -24.62 2.60
C ALA A 50 -24.80 -25.62 3.42
N ILE A 51 -24.68 -26.84 2.90
CA ILE A 51 -23.86 -27.92 3.48
C ILE A 51 -22.71 -28.32 2.55
N THR A 52 -22.65 -27.74 1.34
CA THR A 52 -21.55 -27.92 0.39
C THR A 52 -21.08 -26.58 -0.18
N ILE A 53 -19.84 -26.52 -0.69
CA ILE A 53 -19.33 -25.31 -1.35
C ILE A 53 -20.17 -24.86 -2.55
N PRO A 54 -20.63 -25.75 -3.46
CA PRO A 54 -21.52 -25.34 -4.55
C PRO A 54 -22.84 -24.70 -4.06
N GLU A 55 -23.48 -25.26 -3.03
CA GLU A 55 -24.68 -24.69 -2.43
C GLU A 55 -24.41 -23.34 -1.78
N LEU A 56 -23.26 -23.18 -1.11
CA LEU A 56 -22.85 -21.91 -0.52
C LEU A 56 -22.71 -20.82 -1.60
N VAL A 57 -22.08 -21.18 -2.73
CA VAL A 57 -21.91 -20.27 -3.87
C VAL A 57 -23.25 -19.88 -4.47
N GLU A 58 -24.18 -20.83 -4.60
CA GLU A 58 -25.53 -20.57 -5.10
C GLU A 58 -26.31 -19.65 -4.15
N TRP A 59 -26.40 -19.99 -2.86
CA TRP A 59 -27.01 -19.16 -1.83
C TRP A 59 -26.44 -17.73 -1.81
N THR A 60 -25.12 -17.61 -1.92
CA THR A 60 -24.45 -16.31 -1.95
C THR A 60 -24.94 -15.46 -3.13
N LEU A 61 -25.11 -16.05 -4.32
CA LEU A 61 -25.49 -15.30 -5.52
C LEU A 61 -27.00 -15.05 -5.64
N THR A 62 -27.85 -15.89 -5.04
CA THR A 62 -29.31 -15.82 -5.25
C THR A 62 -30.09 -15.29 -4.06
N GLU A 63 -29.60 -15.48 -2.83
CA GLU A 63 -30.38 -15.21 -1.61
C GLU A 63 -29.68 -14.24 -0.66
N SER A 64 -28.34 -14.24 -0.61
CA SER A 64 -27.61 -13.49 0.41
C SER A 64 -27.63 -11.97 0.24
N GLY A 65 -27.96 -11.44 -0.94
CA GLY A 65 -27.91 -9.99 -1.22
C GLY A 65 -26.53 -9.36 -1.05
N LEU A 66 -25.46 -10.15 -1.08
CA LEU A 66 -24.08 -9.69 -0.90
C LEU A 66 -23.45 -9.20 -2.21
N GLY A 67 -22.57 -8.20 -2.08
CA GLY A 67 -21.74 -7.65 -3.14
C GLY A 67 -21.42 -6.17 -2.88
N ALA A 68 -20.65 -5.54 -3.76
CA ALA A 68 -20.39 -4.11 -3.64
C ALA A 68 -20.46 -3.39 -4.98
N ALA A 69 -21.01 -2.18 -4.96
CA ALA A 69 -21.08 -1.34 -6.13
C ALA A 69 -19.68 -1.03 -6.70
N ARG A 70 -19.58 -1.01 -8.03
CA ARG A 70 -18.37 -0.60 -8.75
C ARG A 70 -17.86 0.76 -8.27
N LEU A 71 -16.54 0.85 -8.06
CA LEU A 71 -15.88 2.10 -7.67
C LEU A 71 -15.74 3.11 -8.82
N HIS A 72 -15.93 2.67 -10.05
CA HIS A 72 -15.86 3.52 -11.24
C HIS A 72 -17.00 3.19 -12.20
N ARG A 73 -17.56 4.20 -12.88
CA ARG A 73 -18.69 4.03 -13.82
C ARG A 73 -18.44 3.03 -14.97
N ASN A 74 -17.17 2.89 -15.38
CA ASN A 74 -16.73 1.93 -16.40
C ASN A 74 -16.20 0.61 -15.79
N GLY A 75 -16.17 0.51 -14.46
CA GLY A 75 -15.71 -0.65 -13.72
C GLY A 75 -16.78 -1.72 -13.58
N LYS A 76 -16.47 -2.71 -12.75
CA LYS A 76 -17.34 -3.85 -12.44
C LYS A 76 -17.68 -3.81 -10.95
N ASP A 77 -18.87 -4.29 -10.61
CA ASP A 77 -19.24 -4.50 -9.21
C ASP A 77 -18.28 -5.54 -8.60
N ALA A 78 -18.00 -5.41 -7.30
CA ALA A 78 -17.16 -6.35 -6.57
C ALA A 78 -17.93 -7.66 -6.36
N ASP A 79 -17.21 -8.78 -6.48
CA ASP A 79 -17.80 -10.08 -6.14
C ASP A 79 -18.09 -10.13 -4.63
N PRO A 80 -19.18 -10.78 -4.20
CA PRO A 80 -19.40 -11.06 -2.79
C PRO A 80 -18.27 -11.91 -2.21
N LEU A 81 -17.96 -11.68 -0.95
CA LEU A 81 -16.97 -12.44 -0.18
C LEU A 81 -17.67 -13.21 0.94
N ILE A 82 -17.42 -14.51 1.03
CA ILE A 82 -17.73 -15.32 2.20
C ILE A 82 -16.43 -15.67 2.91
N VAL A 83 -16.36 -15.35 4.19
CA VAL A 83 -15.25 -15.71 5.07
C VAL A 83 -15.69 -16.92 5.89
N LEU A 84 -14.87 -17.97 5.92
CA LEU A 84 -15.18 -19.22 6.61
C LEU A 84 -14.32 -19.31 7.88
N THR A 85 -14.98 -19.46 9.04
CA THR A 85 -14.29 -19.93 10.25
C THR A 85 -13.82 -21.37 10.09
N ALA A 86 -12.97 -21.84 11.00
CA ALA A 86 -12.50 -23.23 11.00
C ALA A 86 -13.69 -24.22 11.01
N ASP A 87 -14.65 -24.03 11.92
CA ASP A 87 -15.82 -24.88 12.03
C ASP A 87 -16.71 -24.85 10.79
N ALA A 88 -16.89 -23.68 10.16
CA ALA A 88 -17.63 -23.55 8.91
C ALA A 88 -16.94 -24.28 7.76
N ALA A 89 -15.62 -24.18 7.68
CA ALA A 89 -14.83 -24.89 6.67
C ALA A 89 -14.99 -26.41 6.81
N VAL A 90 -14.87 -26.94 8.04
CA VAL A 90 -15.06 -28.38 8.33
C VAL A 90 -16.47 -28.84 7.97
N LYS A 91 -17.50 -28.08 8.36
CA LYS A 91 -18.90 -28.39 8.03
C LYS A 91 -19.16 -28.48 6.52
N LEU A 92 -18.47 -27.66 5.74
CA LEU A 92 -18.57 -27.64 4.27
C LEU A 92 -17.69 -28.70 3.58
N GLY A 93 -17.05 -29.58 4.34
CA GLY A 93 -16.22 -30.67 3.85
C GLY A 93 -14.79 -30.28 3.48
N LEU A 94 -14.31 -29.14 3.95
CA LEU A 94 -12.90 -28.74 3.84
C LEU A 94 -12.12 -29.28 5.05
N PRO A 95 -10.82 -29.58 4.91
CA PRO A 95 -9.98 -29.87 6.06
C PRO A 95 -9.78 -28.60 6.91
N GLU A 96 -9.69 -28.75 8.22
CA GLU A 96 -9.48 -27.64 9.17
C GLU A 96 -8.22 -26.85 8.82
N HIS A 97 -7.12 -27.56 8.55
CA HIS A 97 -5.87 -27.00 8.05
C HIS A 97 -5.42 -27.73 6.78
N LEU A 98 -4.56 -27.10 5.97
CA LEU A 98 -3.97 -27.78 4.82
C LEU A 98 -3.05 -28.93 5.27
N GLU A 99 -3.37 -30.15 4.85
CA GLU A 99 -2.69 -31.37 5.30
C GLU A 99 -1.63 -31.87 4.32
N GLY A 100 -0.57 -32.48 4.84
CA GLY A 100 0.50 -33.05 4.02
C GLY A 100 1.46 -32.03 3.41
N HIS A 101 2.60 -32.53 2.95
CA HIS A 101 3.70 -31.71 2.46
C HIS A 101 3.33 -30.87 1.23
N ASP A 102 2.64 -31.48 0.26
CA ASP A 102 2.36 -30.83 -1.02
C ASP A 102 1.26 -29.77 -0.93
N GLN A 103 0.24 -29.95 -0.08
CA GLN A 103 -0.80 -28.94 0.13
C GLN A 103 -0.25 -27.73 0.88
N ARG A 104 0.56 -27.94 1.92
CA ARG A 104 1.24 -26.85 2.64
C ARG A 104 2.21 -26.09 1.75
N ARG A 105 2.90 -26.79 0.84
CA ARG A 105 3.82 -26.16 -0.11
C ARG A 105 3.11 -25.39 -1.22
N SER A 106 2.01 -25.93 -1.75
CA SER A 106 1.25 -25.32 -2.86
C SER A 106 0.14 -24.38 -2.39
N LEU A 107 -0.12 -24.32 -1.08
CA LEU A 107 -1.17 -23.56 -0.42
C LEU A 107 -2.55 -23.76 -1.06
N ARG A 108 -2.88 -25.00 -1.42
CA ARG A 108 -4.17 -25.37 -2.04
C ARG A 108 -4.50 -26.85 -1.89
N LEU A 109 -5.78 -27.17 -2.06
CA LEU A 109 -6.26 -28.55 -2.17
C LEU A 109 -5.81 -29.22 -3.48
N PRO A 110 -5.56 -30.55 -3.47
CA PRO A 110 -5.35 -31.34 -4.67
C PRO A 110 -6.55 -31.31 -5.62
N GLU A 111 -6.31 -31.48 -6.92
CA GLU A 111 -7.38 -31.49 -7.94
C GLU A 111 -8.39 -32.62 -7.76
N ASP A 112 -7.96 -33.74 -7.16
CA ASP A 112 -8.78 -34.91 -6.91
C ASP A 112 -9.53 -34.86 -5.56
N HIS A 113 -9.35 -33.80 -4.77
CA HIS A 113 -10.06 -33.59 -3.50
C HIS A 113 -11.59 -33.59 -3.72
N PRO A 114 -12.39 -34.23 -2.83
CA PRO A 114 -13.85 -34.33 -3.00
C PRO A 114 -14.55 -32.99 -3.24
N VAL A 115 -14.20 -31.94 -2.49
CA VAL A 115 -14.77 -30.59 -2.68
C VAL A 115 -14.44 -30.01 -4.06
N VAL A 116 -13.21 -30.18 -4.55
CA VAL A 116 -12.82 -29.68 -5.89
C VAL A 116 -13.61 -30.41 -6.98
N LYS A 117 -13.80 -31.73 -6.84
CA LYS A 117 -14.65 -32.53 -7.72
C LYS A 117 -16.12 -32.09 -7.68
N GLN A 118 -16.66 -31.75 -6.50
CA GLN A 118 -18.02 -31.24 -6.36
C GLN A 118 -18.20 -29.88 -7.08
N VAL A 119 -17.27 -28.95 -6.89
CA VAL A 119 -17.25 -27.65 -7.58
C VAL A 119 -17.26 -27.85 -9.10
N ALA A 120 -16.40 -28.73 -9.63
CA ALA A 120 -16.36 -29.04 -11.04
C ALA A 120 -17.65 -29.72 -11.55
N LYS A 121 -18.20 -30.68 -10.79
CA LYS A 121 -19.47 -31.37 -11.12
C LYS A 121 -20.66 -30.40 -11.18
N ALA A 122 -20.69 -29.41 -10.30
CA ALA A 122 -21.66 -28.32 -10.30
C ALA A 122 -21.39 -27.24 -11.40
N ARG A 123 -20.46 -27.51 -12.31
CA ARG A 123 -20.07 -26.64 -13.44
C ARG A 123 -19.53 -25.28 -13.01
N TRP A 124 -18.98 -25.19 -11.80
CA TRP A 124 -18.19 -24.05 -11.37
C TRP A 124 -16.72 -24.26 -11.76
N GLN A 125 -16.00 -23.15 -11.91
CA GLN A 125 -14.58 -23.11 -12.24
C GLN A 125 -13.79 -22.46 -11.11
N LEU A 126 -12.54 -22.89 -10.97
CA LEU A 126 -11.53 -22.27 -10.11
C LEU A 126 -10.51 -21.52 -10.97
N THR A 127 -9.76 -20.62 -10.36
CA THR A 127 -8.60 -19.99 -11.01
C THR A 127 -7.43 -20.96 -11.09
N GLN A 128 -6.37 -20.60 -11.81
CA GLN A 128 -5.12 -21.38 -11.83
C GLN A 128 -4.50 -21.58 -10.44
N ARG A 129 -4.81 -20.72 -9.47
CA ARG A 129 -4.38 -20.88 -8.06
C ARG A 129 -5.08 -22.03 -7.35
N GLY A 130 -6.16 -22.57 -7.90
CA GLY A 130 -6.92 -23.67 -7.31
C GLY A 130 -7.75 -23.24 -6.11
N PHE A 131 -8.04 -24.20 -5.23
CA PHE A 131 -8.80 -23.99 -4.00
C PHE A 131 -7.83 -23.86 -2.81
N GLY A 132 -7.42 -22.64 -2.50
CA GLY A 132 -6.51 -22.33 -1.39
C GLY A 132 -7.12 -21.34 -0.40
N PRO A 133 -6.32 -20.68 0.46
CA PRO A 133 -6.78 -19.74 1.49
C PRO A 133 -7.72 -18.66 0.95
N TRP A 134 -7.46 -18.24 -0.29
CA TRP A 134 -8.34 -17.41 -1.09
C TRP A 134 -8.77 -18.18 -2.34
N ALA A 135 -10.02 -18.65 -2.35
CA ALA A 135 -10.58 -19.36 -3.50
C ALA A 135 -11.57 -18.46 -4.25
N ARG A 136 -11.49 -18.48 -5.58
CA ARG A 136 -12.45 -17.80 -6.45
C ARG A 136 -13.23 -18.85 -7.23
N VAL A 137 -14.53 -18.93 -6.94
CA VAL A 137 -15.46 -19.87 -7.59
C VAL A 137 -16.32 -19.08 -8.57
N TYR A 138 -16.29 -19.42 -9.85
CA TYR A 138 -16.97 -18.63 -10.87
C TYR A 138 -17.48 -19.45 -12.06
N ARG A 139 -18.39 -18.87 -12.84
CA ARG A 139 -18.74 -19.33 -14.20
C ARG A 139 -18.28 -18.30 -15.22
N LYS A 140 -17.99 -18.75 -16.44
CA LYS A 140 -17.71 -17.83 -17.55
C LYS A 140 -18.90 -16.89 -17.72
N ALA A 141 -18.63 -15.59 -17.73
CA ALA A 141 -19.66 -14.58 -17.83
C ALA A 141 -20.48 -14.78 -19.11
N GLN A 142 -21.81 -14.71 -19.00
CA GLN A 142 -22.72 -14.70 -20.14
C GLN A 142 -23.29 -13.29 -20.26
N GLY A 143 -22.86 -12.53 -21.28
CA GLY A 143 -23.26 -11.14 -21.43
C GLY A 143 -22.80 -10.27 -20.26
N ARG A 144 -23.76 -9.70 -19.52
CA ARG A 144 -23.50 -8.84 -18.34
C ARG A 144 -23.51 -9.60 -17.02
N ASP A 145 -23.97 -10.85 -17.02
CA ASP A 145 -24.15 -11.63 -15.79
C ASP A 145 -22.84 -12.32 -15.42
N ARG A 146 -22.18 -11.75 -14.40
CA ARG A 146 -20.99 -12.34 -13.78
C ARG A 146 -21.41 -13.13 -12.55
N GLN A 147 -21.17 -14.43 -12.58
CA GLN A 147 -21.40 -15.32 -11.44
C GLN A 147 -20.06 -15.67 -10.82
N CYS A 148 -19.73 -15.06 -9.69
CA CYS A 148 -18.46 -15.25 -9.04
C CYS A 148 -18.58 -14.94 -7.54
N VAL A 149 -18.02 -15.81 -6.71
CA VAL A 149 -17.94 -15.66 -5.25
C VAL A 149 -16.47 -15.80 -4.83
N GLN A 150 -16.03 -14.93 -3.93
CA GLN A 150 -14.74 -15.05 -3.26
C GLN A 150 -14.93 -15.79 -1.94
N LEU A 151 -14.02 -16.70 -1.62
CA LEU A 151 -13.96 -17.39 -0.34
C LEU A 151 -12.63 -17.08 0.35
N ALA A 152 -12.68 -16.77 1.64
CA ALA A 152 -11.51 -16.64 2.50
C ALA A 152 -11.60 -17.67 3.63
N ILE A 153 -10.60 -18.55 3.77
CA ILE A 153 -10.58 -19.61 4.79
C ILE A 153 -9.62 -19.18 5.90
N LEU A 154 -10.16 -18.83 7.07
CA LEU A 154 -9.37 -18.25 8.16
C LEU A 154 -8.30 -19.20 8.67
N SER A 155 -8.65 -20.48 8.86
CA SER A 155 -7.75 -21.52 9.34
C SER A 155 -6.62 -21.91 8.37
N TRP A 156 -6.62 -21.34 7.16
CA TRP A 156 -5.56 -21.51 6.16
C TRP A 156 -4.78 -20.21 5.93
N ASP A 157 -4.74 -19.31 6.91
CA ASP A 157 -4.01 -18.04 6.86
C ASP A 157 -4.49 -17.10 5.74
N ALA A 158 -5.80 -17.10 5.44
CA ALA A 158 -6.36 -16.13 4.50
C ALA A 158 -6.13 -14.68 4.98
N LEU A 159 -6.14 -14.46 6.30
CA LEU A 159 -5.79 -13.20 6.94
C LEU A 159 -4.42 -13.34 7.60
N ASP A 160 -3.37 -12.88 6.91
CA ASP A 160 -2.00 -12.85 7.45
C ASP A 160 -1.90 -11.94 8.68
N GLU A 161 -1.32 -12.45 9.77
CA GLU A 161 -1.24 -11.80 11.08
C GLU A 161 -0.49 -10.45 11.04
N ARG A 162 0.47 -10.27 10.13
CA ARG A 162 1.18 -8.99 9.99
C ARG A 162 0.26 -7.89 9.43
N SER A 163 -0.66 -8.28 8.55
CA SER A 163 -1.62 -7.37 7.92
C SER A 163 -2.93 -7.22 8.70
N TRP A 164 -3.35 -8.27 9.39
CA TRP A 164 -4.64 -8.39 10.07
C TRP A 164 -4.47 -8.89 11.52
N PRO A 165 -3.74 -8.15 12.37
CA PRO A 165 -3.32 -8.65 13.68
C PRO A 165 -4.51 -9.03 14.56
N GLY A 166 -4.53 -10.28 15.04
CA GLY A 166 -5.54 -10.83 15.93
C GLY A 166 -6.95 -10.99 15.33
N VAL A 167 -7.15 -10.73 14.03
CA VAL A 167 -8.49 -10.75 13.42
C VAL A 167 -9.03 -12.16 13.29
N ALA A 168 -8.18 -13.14 12.94
CA ALA A 168 -8.62 -14.52 12.76
C ALA A 168 -9.14 -15.16 14.07
N ASP A 169 -8.76 -14.62 15.23
CA ASP A 169 -9.13 -15.10 16.56
C ASP A 169 -10.35 -14.38 17.15
N MET A 170 -10.90 -13.37 16.47
CA MET A 170 -12.09 -12.63 16.91
C MET A 170 -13.38 -13.45 16.73
N ASP A 171 -14.43 -13.06 17.45
CA ASP A 171 -15.77 -13.59 17.20
C ASP A 171 -16.23 -13.25 15.76
N PRO A 172 -17.04 -14.11 15.10
CA PRO A 172 -17.47 -13.90 13.71
C PRO A 172 -18.07 -12.53 13.39
N ALA A 173 -18.80 -11.94 14.34
CA ALA A 173 -19.38 -10.61 14.22
C ALA A 173 -18.30 -9.51 14.18
N ASP A 174 -17.26 -9.61 15.01
CA ASP A 174 -16.14 -8.66 15.00
C ASP A 174 -15.28 -8.80 13.75
N ILE A 175 -15.09 -10.03 13.23
CA ILE A 175 -14.45 -10.25 11.94
C ILE A 175 -15.25 -9.56 10.82
N ALA A 176 -16.58 -9.70 10.83
CA ALA A 176 -17.45 -9.06 9.86
C ALA A 176 -17.36 -7.53 9.95
N ARG A 177 -17.29 -6.98 11.17
CA ARG A 177 -17.06 -5.54 11.42
C ARG A 177 -15.73 -5.06 10.86
N VAL A 178 -14.62 -5.74 11.17
CA VAL A 178 -13.26 -5.39 10.68
C VAL A 178 -13.23 -5.40 9.15
N LEU A 179 -13.59 -6.52 8.54
CA LEU A 179 -13.51 -6.69 7.09
C LEU A 179 -14.53 -5.82 6.37
N GLY A 180 -15.70 -5.61 6.95
CA GLY A 180 -16.76 -4.73 6.45
C GLY A 180 -16.34 -3.26 6.41
N THR A 181 -15.75 -2.76 7.50
CA THR A 181 -15.20 -1.41 7.55
C THR A 181 -14.07 -1.24 6.52
N TYR A 182 -13.16 -2.19 6.43
CA TYR A 182 -12.12 -2.19 5.40
C TYR A 182 -12.73 -2.20 3.98
N ALA A 183 -13.73 -3.04 3.72
CA ALA A 183 -14.35 -3.16 2.40
C ALA A 183 -15.01 -1.86 1.95
N THR A 184 -15.72 -1.21 2.86
CA THR A 184 -16.39 0.08 2.63
C THR A 184 -15.38 1.18 2.33
N ARG A 185 -14.31 1.29 3.15
CA ARG A 185 -13.28 2.33 3.03
C ARG A 185 -12.33 2.10 1.84
N VAL A 186 -11.98 0.84 1.58
CA VAL A 186 -10.92 0.44 0.63
C VAL A 186 -11.51 -0.32 -0.55
N THR A 187 -11.76 -1.62 -0.39
CA THR A 187 -12.37 -2.51 -1.39
C THR A 187 -12.69 -3.82 -0.70
N THR A 188 -13.69 -4.57 -1.18
CA THR A 188 -13.91 -5.96 -0.72
C THR A 188 -12.59 -6.73 -0.79
N PRO A 189 -12.09 -7.27 0.34
CA PRO A 189 -10.82 -7.98 0.37
C PRO A 189 -10.74 -9.10 -0.66
N ARG A 190 -9.60 -9.21 -1.34
CA ARG A 190 -9.33 -10.30 -2.28
C ARG A 190 -7.84 -10.65 -2.24
N GLY A 191 -7.53 -11.83 -1.71
CA GLY A 191 -6.13 -12.22 -1.50
C GLY A 191 -5.50 -11.40 -0.38
N SER A 192 -4.16 -11.30 -0.40
CA SER A 192 -3.45 -10.45 0.56
C SER A 192 -3.79 -8.97 0.38
N THR A 193 -3.53 -8.16 1.40
CA THR A 193 -3.67 -6.69 1.34
C THR A 193 -2.92 -6.06 0.16
N ALA A 194 -1.78 -6.64 -0.23
CA ALA A 194 -1.03 -6.25 -1.42
C ALA A 194 -1.83 -6.46 -2.73
N VAL A 195 -2.56 -7.59 -2.83
CA VAL A 195 -3.44 -7.87 -3.98
C VAL A 195 -4.64 -6.93 -3.96
N SER A 196 -5.27 -6.72 -2.80
CA SER A 196 -6.34 -5.72 -2.63
C SER A 196 -5.89 -4.32 -3.10
N GLY A 197 -4.64 -3.93 -2.84
CA GLY A 197 -4.06 -2.68 -3.31
C GLY A 197 -4.00 -2.56 -4.83
N LEU A 198 -3.61 -3.62 -5.55
CA LEU A 198 -3.60 -3.66 -7.02
C LEU A 198 -5.01 -3.70 -7.62
N GLU A 199 -5.89 -4.53 -7.05
CA GLU A 199 -7.28 -4.62 -7.49
C GLU A 199 -7.98 -3.27 -7.32
N LEU A 200 -7.67 -2.52 -6.25
CA LEU A 200 -8.16 -1.17 -6.05
C LEU A 200 -7.70 -0.20 -7.15
N MET A 201 -6.42 -0.24 -7.55
CA MET A 201 -5.93 0.59 -8.66
C MET A 201 -6.73 0.30 -9.95
N THR A 202 -6.96 -0.98 -10.24
CA THR A 202 -7.72 -1.42 -11.42
C THR A 202 -9.21 -1.05 -11.31
N ALA A 203 -9.82 -1.16 -10.12
CA ALA A 203 -11.22 -0.82 -9.91
C ALA A 203 -11.49 0.68 -10.08
N LEU A 204 -10.54 1.53 -9.67
CA LEU A 204 -10.63 2.99 -9.79
C LEU A 204 -10.20 3.50 -11.17
N ARG A 205 -9.33 2.77 -11.87
CA ARG A 205 -8.88 3.05 -13.25
C ARG A 205 -9.09 1.79 -14.12
N PRO A 206 -10.35 1.42 -14.41
CA PRO A 206 -10.62 0.21 -15.19
C PRO A 206 -9.98 0.33 -16.58
N PRO A 207 -9.41 -0.77 -17.11
CA PRO A 207 -8.62 -0.75 -18.34
C PRO A 207 -9.46 -0.46 -19.58
N THR A 208 -10.75 -0.74 -19.51
CA THR A 208 -11.68 -0.67 -20.63
C THR A 208 -12.92 0.13 -20.30
N ARG A 209 -13.55 0.70 -21.33
CA ARG A 209 -14.86 1.34 -21.28
C ARG A 209 -15.71 0.87 -22.47
N ALA A 210 -17.03 0.97 -22.34
CA ALA A 210 -17.91 0.73 -23.48
C ALA A 210 -17.73 1.85 -24.52
N VAL A 211 -17.45 1.49 -25.77
CA VAL A 211 -17.31 2.39 -26.91
C VAL A 211 -18.26 1.92 -28.01
N ARG A 212 -18.88 2.86 -28.74
CA ARG A 212 -19.75 2.54 -29.87
C ARG A 212 -18.89 2.38 -31.12
N GLU A 213 -18.97 1.22 -31.76
CA GLU A 213 -18.30 0.95 -33.03
C GLU A 213 -18.98 1.73 -34.16
N ALA A 214 -18.20 2.48 -34.95
CA ALA A 214 -18.74 3.37 -35.97
C ALA A 214 -19.42 2.62 -37.13
N ALA A 215 -18.91 1.44 -37.50
CA ALA A 215 -19.40 0.67 -38.64
C ALA A 215 -20.72 -0.05 -38.36
N THR A 216 -20.87 -0.63 -37.17
CA THR A 216 -22.02 -1.48 -36.81
C THR A 216 -22.99 -0.80 -35.84
N GLY A 217 -22.55 0.27 -35.19
CA GLY A 217 -23.28 0.91 -34.10
C GLY A 217 -23.31 0.09 -32.80
N ALA A 218 -22.65 -1.07 -32.76
CA ALA A 218 -22.61 -1.97 -31.61
C ALA A 218 -21.73 -1.42 -30.48
N TRP A 219 -22.00 -1.84 -29.25
CA TRP A 219 -21.16 -1.51 -28.10
C TRP A 219 -20.05 -2.55 -27.97
N VAL A 220 -18.80 -2.09 -28.00
CA VAL A 220 -17.60 -2.90 -27.85
C VAL A 220 -16.77 -2.42 -26.66
N SER A 221 -15.87 -3.28 -26.18
CA SER A 221 -14.87 -2.91 -25.18
C SER A 221 -13.76 -2.12 -25.86
N GLY A 222 -13.50 -0.88 -25.42
CA GLY A 222 -12.41 -0.05 -25.90
C GLY A 222 -11.54 0.47 -24.76
N HIS A 223 -10.34 0.97 -25.09
CA HIS A 223 -9.40 1.51 -24.10
C HIS A 223 -10.03 2.67 -23.29
N ASN A 224 -9.80 2.66 -21.97
CA ASN A 224 -10.21 3.73 -21.09
C ASN A 224 -9.04 4.69 -20.84
N ALA A 225 -9.14 5.91 -21.35
CA ALA A 225 -8.10 6.92 -21.22
C ALA A 225 -7.72 7.15 -19.74
N GLY A 226 -6.42 7.26 -19.46
CA GLY A 226 -5.90 7.41 -18.09
C GLY A 226 -5.79 6.10 -17.31
N SER A 227 -5.98 4.95 -17.95
CA SER A 227 -5.73 3.61 -17.39
C SER A 227 -4.46 2.99 -17.99
N LEU A 228 -4.04 1.83 -17.46
CA LEU A 228 -2.89 1.07 -17.98
C LEU A 228 -3.25 0.16 -19.16
N GLY A 229 -4.51 0.14 -19.62
CA GLY A 229 -4.96 -0.79 -20.65
C GLY A 229 -5.02 -2.25 -20.18
N THR A 230 -5.30 -3.16 -21.12
CA THR A 230 -5.48 -4.60 -20.87
C THR A 230 -4.21 -5.41 -21.01
N ASP A 231 -3.25 -4.91 -21.76
CA ASP A 231 -2.08 -5.67 -22.18
C ASP A 231 -0.90 -5.34 -21.27
N PRO A 232 -0.13 -6.35 -20.83
CA PRO A 232 1.11 -6.10 -20.12
C PRO A 232 2.11 -5.35 -20.99
N VAL A 233 2.92 -4.51 -20.34
CA VAL A 233 3.91 -3.66 -21.00
C VAL A 233 5.28 -4.01 -20.45
N ASP A 234 6.20 -4.39 -21.33
CA ASP A 234 7.58 -4.63 -20.93
C ASP A 234 8.26 -3.31 -20.49
N PRO A 235 9.12 -3.37 -19.46
CA PRO A 235 9.81 -2.20 -18.92
C PRO A 235 10.96 -1.78 -19.84
N ALA A 236 11.52 -0.59 -19.63
CA ALA A 236 12.82 -0.29 -20.25
C ALA A 236 13.90 -1.20 -19.62
N PRO A 237 14.95 -1.59 -20.36
CA PRO A 237 16.05 -2.38 -19.79
C PRO A 237 16.60 -1.88 -18.44
N PRO A 238 16.86 -0.57 -18.23
CA PRO A 238 17.32 -0.08 -16.92
C PRO A 238 16.26 -0.15 -15.81
N GLU A 239 14.97 -0.22 -16.13
CA GLU A 239 13.87 -0.29 -15.14
C GLU A 239 13.59 -1.72 -14.67
N ALA A 240 14.06 -2.71 -15.43
CA ALA A 240 13.84 -4.13 -15.17
C ALA A 240 14.69 -4.65 -13.99
N THR A 241 14.33 -5.82 -13.46
CA THR A 241 15.21 -6.56 -12.55
C THR A 241 16.22 -7.39 -13.36
N PRO A 242 17.39 -7.74 -12.81
CA PRO A 242 18.41 -8.50 -13.54
C PRO A 242 17.91 -9.83 -14.11
N GLU A 243 16.94 -10.46 -13.45
CA GLU A 243 16.34 -11.72 -13.88
C GLU A 243 15.23 -11.62 -14.93
N HIS A 244 14.87 -10.40 -15.33
CA HIS A 244 13.78 -10.15 -16.29
C HIS A 244 14.17 -10.57 -17.72
N PRO A 245 13.23 -11.16 -18.51
CA PRO A 245 13.49 -11.56 -19.90
C PRO A 245 14.12 -10.45 -20.76
N VAL A 246 13.58 -9.22 -20.74
CA VAL A 246 14.15 -8.05 -21.45
C VAL A 246 15.63 -7.82 -21.16
N VAL A 247 16.13 -8.15 -19.98
CA VAL A 247 17.56 -8.00 -19.62
C VAL A 247 18.36 -9.18 -20.14
N VAL A 248 17.87 -10.39 -19.89
CA VAL A 248 18.58 -11.66 -20.17
C VAL A 248 18.66 -11.92 -21.67
N GLU A 249 17.55 -11.76 -22.39
CA GLU A 249 17.46 -12.03 -23.82
C GLU A 249 18.23 -11.01 -24.66
N THR A 250 18.35 -9.77 -24.18
CA THR A 250 19.12 -8.71 -24.86
C THR A 250 20.58 -8.66 -24.44
N GLY A 251 20.96 -9.34 -23.35
CA GLY A 251 22.30 -9.28 -22.76
C GLY A 251 22.64 -7.89 -22.20
N TRP A 252 21.65 -7.19 -21.64
CA TRP A 252 21.80 -5.80 -21.17
C TRP A 252 22.87 -5.66 -20.07
N THR A 253 23.79 -4.71 -20.26
CA THR A 253 24.86 -4.36 -19.31
C THR A 253 24.94 -2.87 -18.97
N GLY A 254 24.01 -2.06 -19.50
CA GLY A 254 24.03 -0.59 -19.39
C GLY A 254 23.65 -0.03 -18.01
N GLY A 255 23.69 -0.85 -16.95
CA GLY A 255 23.29 -0.46 -15.59
C GLY A 255 21.78 -0.47 -15.35
N PHE A 256 21.39 -0.28 -14.09
CA PHE A 256 19.99 -0.33 -13.65
C PHE A 256 19.60 0.91 -12.86
N LEU A 257 18.32 1.26 -12.96
CA LEU A 257 17.66 2.25 -12.12
C LEU A 257 17.63 1.73 -10.68
N ASN A 258 18.21 2.48 -9.75
CA ASN A 258 18.23 2.14 -8.32
C ASN A 258 17.44 3.17 -7.50
N GLU A 259 16.12 3.14 -7.68
CA GLU A 259 15.17 4.02 -6.99
C GLU A 259 14.56 3.31 -5.79
N GLU A 260 15.31 3.29 -4.69
CA GLU A 260 14.87 2.77 -3.39
C GLU A 260 14.80 3.89 -2.33
N ALA A 261 14.12 3.61 -1.23
CA ALA A 261 14.01 4.54 -0.11
C ALA A 261 15.35 4.64 0.64
N TYR A 262 15.51 5.66 1.49
CA TYR A 262 16.79 5.88 2.14
C TYR A 262 17.20 4.74 3.07
N GLN A 263 18.50 4.42 3.08
CA GLN A 263 19.18 3.69 4.12
C GLN A 263 20.53 4.37 4.36
N TRP A 264 20.53 5.41 5.18
CA TRP A 264 21.70 6.27 5.38
C TRP A 264 21.96 6.53 6.85
N VAL A 265 23.24 6.53 7.22
CA VAL A 265 23.73 6.86 8.55
C VAL A 265 24.80 7.94 8.40
N ARG A 266 24.68 9.01 9.19
CA ARG A 266 25.68 10.09 9.19
C ARG A 266 27.02 9.55 9.67
N PRO A 267 28.14 9.87 9.01
CA PRO A 267 29.45 9.48 9.52
C PRO A 267 29.69 10.06 10.92
N VAL A 268 30.15 9.22 11.87
CA VAL A 268 30.32 9.61 13.29
C VAL A 268 31.25 10.81 13.44
N HIS A 269 32.33 10.89 12.65
CA HIS A 269 33.27 12.01 12.67
C HIS A 269 32.65 13.35 12.22
N ALA A 270 31.48 13.32 11.59
CA ALA A 270 30.76 14.52 11.21
C ALA A 270 29.85 15.05 12.34
N LEU A 271 29.70 14.32 13.45
CA LEU A 271 28.96 14.79 14.63
C LEU A 271 29.72 15.91 15.33
N THR A 272 29.00 16.95 15.76
CA THR A 272 29.58 18.04 16.52
C THR A 272 29.59 17.74 18.01
N GLY A 273 30.54 18.31 18.76
CA GLY A 273 30.57 18.18 20.22
C GLY A 273 29.28 18.68 20.89
N GLN A 274 28.61 19.67 20.31
CA GLN A 274 27.31 20.15 20.79
C GLN A 274 26.20 19.12 20.60
N GLU A 275 26.11 18.48 19.42
CA GLU A 275 25.13 17.41 19.18
C GLU A 275 25.32 16.24 20.18
N CYS A 276 26.57 15.89 20.48
CA CYS A 276 26.89 14.82 21.44
C CYS A 276 26.55 15.17 22.90
N THR A 277 26.31 16.44 23.22
CA THR A 277 25.88 16.87 24.58
C THR A 277 24.37 16.79 24.77
N LEU A 278 23.60 16.64 23.67
CA LEU A 278 22.16 16.49 23.76
C LEU A 278 21.82 15.09 24.34
N PRO A 279 20.85 14.99 25.26
CA PRO A 279 20.58 13.74 25.97
C PRO A 279 19.86 12.68 25.13
N PHE A 280 19.09 13.08 24.10
CA PHE A 280 18.19 12.18 23.39
C PHE A 280 18.45 12.11 21.89
N ALA A 281 18.11 10.96 21.30
CA ALA A 281 17.88 10.76 19.89
C ALA A 281 16.38 10.49 19.67
N VAL A 282 15.73 11.29 18.83
CA VAL A 282 14.28 11.23 18.59
C VAL A 282 14.02 10.90 17.13
N GLY A 283 13.23 9.84 16.90
CA GLY A 283 12.81 9.39 15.58
C GLY A 283 11.48 10.02 15.15
N LEU A 284 11.46 10.62 13.96
CA LEU A 284 10.26 11.08 13.28
C LEU A 284 9.95 10.15 12.11
N ASP A 285 8.75 9.59 12.07
CA ASP A 285 8.28 8.77 10.95
C ASP A 285 7.18 9.48 10.17
N LEU A 286 7.27 9.48 8.84
CA LEU A 286 6.24 10.08 7.98
C LEU A 286 5.09 9.12 7.75
N ASN A 287 3.88 9.52 8.14
CA ASN A 287 2.68 8.73 7.92
C ASN A 287 2.51 8.36 6.43
N THR A 288 2.59 7.07 6.10
CA THR A 288 2.34 6.52 4.76
C THR A 288 3.07 7.30 3.64
N ALA A 289 4.39 7.50 3.75
CA ALA A 289 5.14 8.38 2.87
C ALA A 289 4.98 8.07 1.36
N PHE A 290 4.90 6.80 0.98
CA PHE A 290 4.66 6.41 -0.42
C PHE A 290 3.25 6.74 -0.90
N LEU A 291 2.24 6.68 -0.02
CA LEU A 291 0.90 7.17 -0.34
C LEU A 291 0.94 8.67 -0.61
N ALA A 292 1.59 9.44 0.26
CA ALA A 292 1.76 10.88 0.08
C ALA A 292 2.48 11.22 -1.25
N ALA A 293 3.51 10.45 -1.61
CA ALA A 293 4.23 10.62 -2.86
C ALA A 293 3.38 10.28 -4.10
N ALA A 294 2.47 9.32 -4.02
CA ALA A 294 1.56 8.96 -5.11
C ALA A 294 0.59 10.09 -5.48
N SER A 295 0.30 11.03 -4.57
CA SER A 295 -0.61 12.15 -4.81
C SER A 295 -0.13 13.07 -5.94
N ARG A 296 -0.96 13.28 -6.97
CA ARG A 296 -0.69 14.11 -8.14
C ARG A 296 0.57 13.69 -8.89
N LEU A 297 0.97 12.44 -8.79
CA LEU A 297 2.13 11.91 -9.49
C LEU A 297 1.75 11.61 -10.93
N THR A 298 2.34 12.33 -11.87
CA THR A 298 2.23 12.01 -13.30
C THR A 298 3.15 10.85 -13.63
N VAL A 299 2.58 9.78 -14.19
CA VAL A 299 3.31 8.57 -14.57
C VAL A 299 3.07 8.23 -16.03
N GLY A 300 3.90 7.37 -16.61
CA GLY A 300 3.70 6.85 -17.96
C GLY A 300 2.53 5.88 -18.04
N LEU A 301 1.76 5.93 -19.13
CA LEU A 301 0.68 5.01 -19.43
C LEU A 301 0.99 4.12 -20.64
N SER A 302 2.00 4.50 -21.45
CA SER A 302 2.48 3.74 -22.60
C SER A 302 3.75 2.92 -22.30
N ALA A 303 4.17 2.12 -23.28
CA ALA A 303 5.51 1.55 -23.35
C ALA A 303 6.61 2.63 -23.40
N PRO A 304 7.84 2.30 -23.00
CA PRO A 304 9.01 3.16 -23.15
C PRO A 304 9.43 3.32 -24.61
N ASP A 305 9.80 4.54 -24.98
CA ASP A 305 10.56 4.83 -26.20
C ASP A 305 11.97 5.30 -25.83
N HIS A 306 12.99 4.80 -26.53
CA HIS A 306 14.39 5.14 -26.29
C HIS A 306 14.81 6.37 -27.09
N PHE A 307 15.54 7.27 -26.43
CA PHE A 307 16.07 8.51 -27.01
C PHE A 307 17.53 8.70 -26.62
N HIS A 308 18.32 9.23 -27.56
CA HIS A 308 19.70 9.64 -27.34
C HIS A 308 19.80 11.16 -27.22
N ALA A 309 20.55 11.63 -26.22
CA ALA A 309 20.75 13.03 -25.87
C ALA A 309 19.46 13.91 -25.87
N PRO A 310 18.34 13.45 -25.28
CA PRO A 310 17.13 14.28 -25.22
C PRO A 310 17.32 15.47 -24.28
N ALA A 311 16.71 16.61 -24.62
CA ALA A 311 16.59 17.71 -23.68
C ALA A 311 15.75 17.28 -22.47
N PHE A 312 16.22 17.57 -21.25
CA PHE A 312 15.48 17.21 -20.04
C PHE A 312 14.19 18.00 -19.92
N ASN A 313 13.08 17.29 -19.66
CA ASN A 313 11.79 17.90 -19.38
C ASN A 313 11.18 17.23 -18.13
N PRO A 314 11.03 17.96 -17.00
CA PRO A 314 10.53 17.38 -15.76
C PRO A 314 9.05 16.96 -15.83
N LYS A 315 8.33 17.32 -16.90
CA LYS A 315 6.92 16.95 -17.11
C LYS A 315 6.75 15.62 -17.86
N ILE A 316 7.82 15.06 -18.44
CA ILE A 316 7.76 13.80 -19.18
C ILE A 316 8.29 12.68 -18.27
N PRO A 317 7.43 11.76 -17.80
CA PRO A 317 7.87 10.60 -17.04
C PRO A 317 8.79 9.72 -17.87
N GLY A 318 9.88 9.30 -17.24
CA GLY A 318 10.87 8.43 -17.84
C GLY A 318 12.04 8.15 -16.90
N THR A 319 12.97 7.41 -17.47
CA THR A 319 14.22 6.95 -16.87
C THR A 319 15.38 7.53 -17.67
N TRP A 320 16.28 8.24 -17.00
CA TRP A 320 17.27 9.12 -17.62
C TRP A 320 18.67 8.70 -17.20
N LEU A 321 19.58 8.50 -18.16
CA LEU A 321 21.00 8.32 -17.89
C LEU A 321 21.63 9.70 -17.78
N VAL A 322 22.07 10.06 -16.57
CA VAL A 322 22.65 11.39 -16.28
C VAL A 322 23.90 11.20 -15.41
N ASP A 323 24.89 12.07 -15.58
CA ASP A 323 26.02 12.14 -14.66
C ASP A 323 25.76 13.22 -13.59
N LEU A 324 25.45 12.76 -12.37
CA LEU A 324 25.24 13.62 -11.20
C LEU A 324 26.42 13.57 -10.22
N SER A 325 27.52 12.89 -10.57
CA SER A 325 28.68 12.70 -9.68
C SER A 325 29.40 14.00 -9.29
N ARG A 326 29.26 15.03 -10.12
CA ARG A 326 29.80 16.38 -9.89
C ARG A 326 29.04 17.18 -8.83
N ILE A 327 27.88 16.72 -8.39
CA ILE A 327 27.05 17.44 -7.41
C ILE A 327 27.55 17.11 -6.00
N GLU A 328 28.11 18.12 -5.33
CA GLU A 328 28.56 18.04 -3.94
C GLU A 328 27.55 18.75 -3.02
N LEU A 329 27.06 18.00 -2.03
CA LEU A 329 26.15 18.47 -0.99
C LEU A 329 26.86 18.48 0.36
N ASP A 330 26.25 19.11 1.37
CA ASP A 330 26.78 19.06 2.74
C ASP A 330 26.93 17.60 3.21
N PRO A 331 28.12 17.16 3.67
CA PRO A 331 28.37 15.76 4.04
C PRO A 331 27.55 15.27 5.24
N ARG A 332 26.88 16.17 5.96
CA ARG A 332 25.94 15.84 7.05
C ARG A 332 24.53 15.55 6.53
N LEU A 333 24.29 15.65 5.23
CA LEU A 333 23.04 15.29 4.57
C LEU A 333 23.27 14.07 3.66
N PRO A 334 22.29 13.15 3.55
CA PRO A 334 22.33 12.10 2.54
C PRO A 334 22.21 12.71 1.14
N SER A 335 22.90 12.13 0.16
CA SER A 335 22.65 12.43 -1.25
C SER A 335 21.24 11.99 -1.66
N PRO A 336 20.42 12.83 -2.32
CA PRO A 336 19.12 12.44 -2.85
C PRO A 336 19.18 11.55 -4.09
N PHE A 337 20.37 11.35 -4.63
CA PHE A 337 20.59 10.64 -5.89
C PHE A 337 20.82 9.14 -5.67
N THR A 338 21.09 8.69 -4.46
CA THR A 338 21.24 7.26 -4.16
C THR A 338 20.43 6.85 -2.93
N PRO A 339 19.97 5.58 -2.85
CA PRO A 339 19.27 5.09 -1.67
C PRO A 339 20.14 5.07 -0.41
N ASP A 340 21.43 4.80 -0.56
CA ASP A 340 22.38 4.75 0.56
C ASP A 340 22.88 6.15 1.00
N GLY A 341 22.42 7.22 0.34
CA GLY A 341 22.82 8.59 0.60
C GLY A 341 24.27 8.93 0.22
N THR A 342 25.00 8.04 -0.45
CA THR A 342 26.34 8.32 -0.97
C THR A 342 26.31 9.20 -2.22
N ARG A 343 27.38 9.99 -2.46
CA ARG A 343 27.49 10.75 -3.70
C ARG A 343 27.69 9.77 -4.87
N PRO A 344 26.95 9.91 -6.00
CA PRO A 344 27.22 9.13 -7.21
C PRO A 344 28.67 9.27 -7.67
N THR A 345 29.23 8.23 -8.28
CA THR A 345 30.63 8.19 -8.75
C THR A 345 30.78 8.32 -10.26
N GLY A 346 29.68 8.36 -11.00
CA GLY A 346 29.64 8.58 -12.44
C GLY A 346 28.21 8.60 -12.98
N PRO A 347 28.02 8.42 -14.31
CA PRO A 347 26.71 8.30 -14.93
C PRO A 347 25.89 7.14 -14.36
N ALA A 348 24.62 7.40 -14.08
CA ALA A 348 23.66 6.38 -13.62
C ALA A 348 22.24 6.67 -14.11
N TRP A 349 21.38 5.67 -14.03
CA TRP A 349 19.97 5.80 -14.38
C TRP A 349 19.18 6.38 -13.20
N TYR A 350 18.42 7.43 -13.47
CA TYR A 350 17.59 8.14 -12.51
C TYR A 350 16.17 8.27 -13.00
N GLN A 351 15.21 8.27 -12.08
CA GLN A 351 13.84 8.61 -12.41
C GLN A 351 13.70 10.13 -12.54
N THR A 352 12.74 10.57 -13.35
CA THR A 352 12.46 11.99 -13.67
C THR A 352 12.44 12.91 -12.44
N ASN A 353 11.82 12.52 -11.32
CA ASN A 353 11.75 13.33 -10.10
C ASN A 353 13.15 13.56 -9.49
N THR A 354 14.03 12.57 -9.55
CA THR A 354 15.41 12.67 -9.05
C THR A 354 16.22 13.67 -9.89
N VAL A 355 16.11 13.60 -11.21
CA VAL A 355 16.77 14.54 -12.13
C VAL A 355 16.19 15.95 -12.00
N ALA A 356 14.86 16.07 -11.90
CA ALA A 356 14.20 17.36 -11.65
C ALA A 356 14.65 17.97 -10.32
N TYR A 357 14.90 17.15 -9.31
CA TYR A 357 15.39 17.63 -8.03
C TYR A 357 16.84 18.14 -8.09
N ALA A 358 17.69 17.57 -8.95
CA ALA A 358 19.01 18.14 -9.21
C ALA A 358 18.91 19.59 -9.77
N GLN A 359 17.96 19.84 -10.66
CA GLN A 359 17.68 21.21 -11.14
C GLN A 359 17.11 22.11 -10.05
N GLU A 360 16.22 21.60 -9.18
CA GLU A 360 15.69 22.35 -8.02
C GLU A 360 16.81 22.76 -7.06
N LEU A 361 17.84 21.93 -6.91
CA LEU A 361 19.04 22.22 -6.12
C LEU A 361 20.00 23.20 -6.81
N GLY A 362 19.69 23.65 -8.03
CA GLY A 362 20.45 24.65 -8.79
C GLY A 362 21.54 24.09 -9.70
N TYR A 363 21.51 22.78 -10.00
CA TYR A 363 22.50 22.14 -10.87
C TYR A 363 21.97 21.87 -12.27
N ASP A 364 22.82 22.09 -13.27
CA ASP A 364 22.53 21.71 -14.65
C ASP A 364 22.57 20.20 -14.83
N VAL A 365 21.66 19.68 -15.66
CA VAL A 365 21.56 18.26 -16.00
C VAL A 365 21.72 18.09 -17.51
N HIS A 366 22.52 17.11 -17.91
CA HIS A 366 22.73 16.77 -19.32
C HIS A 366 22.45 15.28 -19.51
N PRO A 367 21.21 14.91 -19.90
CA PRO A 367 20.89 13.52 -20.18
C PRO A 367 21.70 12.99 -21.36
N VAL A 368 22.29 11.81 -21.18
CA VAL A 368 23.01 11.07 -22.23
C VAL A 368 22.02 10.25 -23.04
N GLU A 369 21.12 9.55 -22.36
CA GLU A 369 20.03 8.75 -22.95
C GLU A 369 18.80 8.82 -22.05
N ALA A 370 17.63 8.51 -22.60
CA ALA A 370 16.43 8.34 -21.80
C ALA A 370 15.46 7.34 -22.41
N TYR A 371 14.68 6.71 -21.55
CA TYR A 371 13.47 5.96 -21.92
C TYR A 371 12.25 6.75 -21.45
N LEU A 372 11.50 7.32 -22.40
CA LEU A 372 10.43 8.27 -22.15
C LEU A 372 9.06 7.68 -22.49
N ARG A 373 8.01 8.23 -21.86
CA ARG A 373 6.63 7.77 -22.04
C ARG A 373 5.83 8.84 -22.81
N ARG A 374 5.18 8.45 -23.91
CA ARG A 374 4.38 9.36 -24.73
C ARG A 374 3.03 9.66 -24.11
N GLU A 375 2.37 8.63 -23.57
CA GLU A 375 1.13 8.79 -22.85
C GLU A 375 1.41 8.88 -21.35
N THR A 376 0.78 9.84 -20.69
CA THR A 376 1.02 10.12 -19.28
C THR A 376 -0.27 10.48 -18.57
N GLY A 377 -0.32 10.26 -17.26
CA GLY A 377 -1.45 10.72 -16.46
C GLY A 377 -1.28 10.47 -14.98
N ALA A 378 -2.19 11.05 -14.19
CA ALA A 378 -2.28 10.84 -12.76
C ALA A 378 -3.07 9.55 -12.45
N TYR A 379 -2.43 8.41 -12.76
CA TYR A 379 -3.03 7.08 -12.62
C TYR A 379 -3.42 6.78 -11.17
N LEU A 380 -2.51 7.10 -10.23
CA LEU A 380 -2.64 6.77 -8.81
C LEU A 380 -3.51 7.75 -8.00
N ASP A 381 -3.98 8.87 -8.56
CA ASP A 381 -4.70 9.89 -7.80
C ASP A 381 -5.97 9.38 -7.12
N PRO A 382 -6.90 8.67 -7.80
CA PRO A 382 -8.07 8.12 -7.13
C PRO A 382 -7.71 7.08 -6.06
N TRP A 383 -6.65 6.29 -6.30
CA TRP A 383 -6.15 5.30 -5.36
C TRP A 383 -5.58 5.96 -4.11
N HIS A 384 -4.82 7.04 -4.29
CA HIS A 384 -4.32 7.89 -3.22
C HIS A 384 -5.48 8.46 -2.39
N ASP A 385 -6.45 9.12 -3.04
CA ASP A 385 -7.51 9.84 -2.34
C ASP A 385 -8.36 8.89 -1.51
N ARG A 386 -8.69 7.71 -2.07
CA ARG A 386 -9.46 6.69 -1.36
C ARG A 386 -8.72 6.12 -0.16
N LEU A 387 -7.46 5.72 -0.31
CA LEU A 387 -6.67 5.17 0.80
C LEU A 387 -6.32 6.23 1.86
N LYS A 388 -6.11 7.48 1.44
CA LYS A 388 -5.92 8.60 2.38
C LYS A 388 -7.16 8.79 3.24
N ASN A 389 -8.35 8.82 2.64
CA ASN A 389 -9.59 8.96 3.39
C ASN A 389 -9.80 7.76 4.31
N ALA A 390 -9.61 6.54 3.81
CA ALA A 390 -9.66 5.32 4.62
C ALA A 390 -8.74 5.40 5.86
N TYR A 391 -7.50 5.85 5.66
CA TYR A 391 -6.51 6.01 6.72
C TYR A 391 -6.93 7.06 7.76
N VAL A 392 -7.31 8.25 7.29
CA VAL A 392 -7.70 9.38 8.15
C VAL A 392 -8.98 9.07 8.93
N ASP A 393 -9.99 8.50 8.28
CA ASP A 393 -11.26 8.17 8.90
C ASP A 393 -11.08 7.06 9.95
N THR A 394 -10.19 6.10 9.72
CA THR A 394 -9.88 5.05 10.71
C THR A 394 -9.10 5.60 11.90
N LEU A 395 -8.20 6.56 11.70
CA LEU A 395 -7.55 7.25 12.81
C LEU A 395 -8.54 8.08 13.62
N ALA A 396 -9.51 8.71 12.97
CA ALA A 396 -10.57 9.45 13.65
C ALA A 396 -11.43 8.54 14.54
N ASP A 397 -11.80 7.34 14.07
CA ASP A 397 -12.49 6.34 14.90
C ASP A 397 -11.66 5.91 16.12
N LEU A 398 -10.34 5.92 15.99
CA LEU A 398 -9.38 5.62 17.07
C LEU A 398 -9.06 6.85 17.94
N GLY A 399 -9.79 7.96 17.78
CA GLY A 399 -9.65 9.17 18.59
C GLY A 399 -8.53 10.12 18.16
N VAL A 400 -7.85 9.86 17.04
CA VAL A 400 -6.82 10.75 16.48
C VAL A 400 -7.43 11.63 15.39
N THR A 401 -7.80 12.86 15.75
CA THR A 401 -8.51 13.80 14.88
C THR A 401 -7.62 14.96 14.42
N ARG A 402 -8.09 15.74 13.43
CA ARG A 402 -7.30 16.79 12.74
C ARG A 402 -7.20 18.10 13.53
N ASP A 403 -8.04 18.26 14.54
CA ASP A 403 -8.18 19.43 15.40
C ASP A 403 -7.33 19.35 16.67
N LEU A 404 -6.70 18.20 16.93
CA LEU A 404 -5.72 18.06 18.00
C LEU A 404 -4.53 18.99 17.77
N ASP A 405 -4.11 19.68 18.83
CA ASP A 405 -2.80 20.32 18.86
C ASP A 405 -1.68 19.27 18.97
N ASP A 406 -0.42 19.71 18.90
CA ASP A 406 0.71 18.81 18.79
C ASP A 406 0.91 17.93 20.04
N ASP A 407 0.70 18.47 21.24
CA ASP A 407 0.79 17.70 22.49
C ASP A 407 -0.32 16.67 22.59
N ALA A 408 -1.57 17.06 22.31
CA ALA A 408 -2.71 16.15 22.30
C ALA A 408 -2.59 15.09 21.21
N PHE A 409 -2.05 15.44 20.04
CA PHE A 409 -1.75 14.49 18.96
C PHE A 409 -0.73 13.45 19.39
N LEU A 410 0.37 13.84 20.03
CA LEU A 410 1.38 12.91 20.52
C LEU A 410 0.81 11.96 21.58
N ALA A 411 0.05 12.48 22.55
CA ALA A 411 -0.59 11.67 23.58
C ALA A 411 -1.63 10.68 23.00
N ALA A 412 -2.42 11.13 22.02
CA ALA A 412 -3.37 10.25 21.34
C ALA A 412 -2.64 9.15 20.55
N MET A 413 -1.56 9.49 19.84
CA MET A 413 -0.77 8.52 19.04
C MET A 413 -0.05 7.46 19.90
N GLU A 414 0.19 7.72 21.18
CA GLU A 414 0.76 6.73 22.10
C GLU A 414 -0.24 5.60 22.43
N THR A 415 -1.52 5.94 22.55
CA THR A 415 -2.53 5.03 23.12
C THR A 415 -3.61 4.57 22.14
N TYR A 416 -3.72 5.18 20.96
CA TYR A 416 -4.84 4.96 20.03
C TYR A 416 -5.09 3.48 19.67
N LYS A 417 -4.04 2.63 19.69
CA LYS A 417 -4.17 1.20 19.36
C LYS A 417 -4.95 0.42 20.42
N GLN A 418 -5.01 0.89 21.66
CA GLN A 418 -5.74 0.22 22.74
C GLN A 418 -7.21 0.62 22.80
N THR A 419 -7.62 1.65 22.04
CA THR A 419 -8.99 2.18 22.03
C THR A 419 -10.00 1.19 21.44
N ASP A 420 -9.68 0.62 20.28
CA ASP A 420 -10.48 -0.41 19.62
C ASP A 420 -9.55 -1.35 18.82
N PRO A 421 -9.31 -2.59 19.30
CA PRO A 421 -8.45 -3.55 18.61
C PRO A 421 -8.88 -3.87 17.17
N ALA A 422 -10.18 -3.86 16.89
CA ALA A 422 -10.68 -4.11 15.54
C ALA A 422 -10.36 -2.95 14.60
N MET A 423 -10.56 -1.70 15.02
CA MET A 423 -10.18 -0.55 14.20
C MET A 423 -8.66 -0.41 14.10
N ALA A 424 -7.90 -0.82 15.11
CA ALA A 424 -6.45 -0.92 15.02
C ALA A 424 -6.01 -1.95 13.96
N ALA A 425 -6.70 -3.09 13.86
CA ALA A 425 -6.47 -4.08 12.81
C ALA A 425 -6.86 -3.54 11.42
N VAL A 426 -7.98 -2.83 11.28
CA VAL A 426 -8.35 -2.14 10.03
C VAL A 426 -7.26 -1.16 9.60
N LEU A 427 -6.74 -0.35 10.53
CA LEU A 427 -5.66 0.59 10.25
C LEU A 427 -4.39 -0.13 9.78
N SER A 428 -4.04 -1.26 10.41
CA SER A 428 -2.91 -2.10 9.99
C SER A 428 -3.10 -2.61 8.56
N ALA A 429 -4.28 -3.13 8.24
CA ALA A 429 -4.60 -3.64 6.91
C ALA A 429 -4.56 -2.54 5.83
N ILE A 430 -5.02 -1.32 6.15
CA ILE A 430 -4.90 -0.16 5.24
C ILE A 430 -3.42 0.17 4.97
N LYS A 431 -2.58 0.23 6.01
CA LYS A 431 -1.14 0.47 5.86
C LYS A 431 -0.48 -0.62 5.01
N ALA A 432 -0.79 -1.89 5.28
CA ALA A 432 -0.29 -3.02 4.51
C ALA A 432 -0.76 -2.98 3.04
N THR A 433 -1.98 -2.50 2.79
CA THR A 433 -2.52 -2.30 1.43
C THR A 433 -1.73 -1.26 0.64
N VAL A 434 -1.35 -0.16 1.29
CA VAL A 434 -0.47 0.88 0.69
C VAL A 434 0.90 0.30 0.37
N LYS A 435 1.60 -0.28 1.36
CA LYS A 435 2.96 -0.83 1.21
C LYS A 435 2.99 -1.94 0.16
N GLY A 436 2.12 -2.94 0.31
CA GLY A 436 2.04 -4.09 -0.58
C GLY A 436 1.58 -3.74 -1.99
N GLY A 437 0.62 -2.82 -2.16
CA GLY A 437 0.14 -2.39 -3.47
C GLY A 437 1.24 -1.76 -4.32
N ILE A 438 2.05 -0.88 -3.74
CA ILE A 438 3.21 -0.29 -4.42
C ILE A 438 4.31 -1.33 -4.68
N GLY A 439 4.60 -2.21 -3.71
CA GLY A 439 5.59 -3.28 -3.89
C GLY A 439 5.25 -4.22 -5.06
N LYS A 440 3.97 -4.55 -5.23
CA LYS A 440 3.50 -5.45 -6.30
C LYS A 440 3.71 -4.90 -7.72
N LEU A 441 3.91 -3.60 -7.88
CA LEU A 441 4.24 -2.99 -9.18
C LEU A 441 5.59 -3.46 -9.75
N ARG A 442 6.50 -4.00 -8.91
CA ARG A 442 7.78 -4.62 -9.29
C ARG A 442 7.94 -5.98 -8.63
N GLU A 443 6.86 -6.76 -8.58
CA GLU A 443 6.90 -8.10 -7.99
C GLU A 443 7.92 -9.00 -8.73
N ARG A 444 8.90 -9.52 -7.97
CA ARG A 444 9.94 -10.43 -8.44
C ARG A 444 9.41 -11.86 -8.56
N PRO A 445 10.05 -12.73 -9.38
CA PRO A 445 9.69 -14.14 -9.43
C PRO A 445 9.84 -14.82 -8.07
N GLN A 446 8.94 -15.75 -7.77
CA GLN A 446 8.93 -16.52 -6.53
C GLN A 446 9.25 -18.00 -6.82
N GLY A 447 9.98 -18.64 -5.89
CA GLY A 447 10.22 -20.08 -5.90
C GLY A 447 11.63 -20.50 -6.35
N ARG A 448 12.16 -21.54 -5.70
CA ARG A 448 13.54 -22.04 -5.88
C ARG A 448 13.83 -22.63 -7.27
N GLN A 449 12.81 -22.91 -8.08
CA GLN A 449 12.94 -23.54 -9.40
C GLN A 449 12.85 -22.56 -10.57
N TYR A 450 12.62 -21.27 -10.29
CA TYR A 450 12.60 -20.24 -11.32
C TYR A 450 13.96 -20.15 -12.02
N LYS A 451 13.96 -20.06 -13.36
CA LYS A 451 15.16 -19.83 -14.14
C LYS A 451 15.20 -18.39 -14.63
N THR A 452 16.35 -17.76 -14.44
CA THR A 452 16.65 -16.41 -14.92
C THR A 452 16.30 -16.27 -16.41
N GLY A 453 15.50 -15.26 -16.75
CA GLY A 453 15.00 -15.02 -18.11
C GLY A 453 13.65 -15.63 -18.43
N GLU A 454 13.09 -16.52 -17.60
CA GLU A 454 11.72 -17.01 -17.80
C GLU A 454 10.69 -15.95 -17.40
N ARG A 455 9.53 -15.91 -18.07
CA ARG A 455 8.41 -15.05 -17.62
C ARG A 455 7.77 -15.64 -16.37
N TRP A 456 7.39 -14.80 -15.42
CA TRP A 456 6.64 -15.19 -14.22
C TRP A 456 5.25 -14.56 -14.18
N PRO A 457 4.29 -15.10 -13.40
CA PRO A 457 2.88 -14.71 -13.46
C PRO A 457 2.60 -13.21 -13.26
N ALA A 458 3.46 -12.50 -12.54
CA ALA A 458 3.29 -11.07 -12.30
C ALA A 458 3.43 -10.23 -13.59
N LEU A 459 4.27 -10.68 -14.54
CA LEU A 459 4.55 -9.99 -15.80
C LEU A 459 3.35 -10.00 -16.76
N GLU A 460 2.37 -10.87 -16.53
CA GLU A 460 1.14 -10.94 -17.33
C GLU A 460 0.11 -9.88 -16.92
N ARG A 461 0.40 -9.07 -15.90
CA ARG A 461 -0.49 -8.02 -15.42
C ARG A 461 -0.10 -6.66 -16.00
N PRO A 462 -1.05 -5.86 -16.53
CA PRO A 462 -0.81 -4.47 -16.92
C PRO A 462 -0.31 -3.58 -15.77
N THR A 463 -0.58 -3.97 -14.52
CA THR A 463 -0.13 -3.25 -13.32
C THR A 463 1.31 -3.59 -12.90
N TRP A 464 1.98 -4.55 -13.53
CA TRP A 464 3.42 -4.72 -13.30
C TRP A 464 4.14 -3.60 -14.05
N ARG A 465 4.49 -2.55 -13.30
CA ARG A 465 4.98 -1.26 -13.81
C ARG A 465 6.08 -0.75 -12.88
N PRO A 466 7.31 -1.29 -13.02
CA PRO A 466 8.43 -0.91 -12.16
C PRO A 466 8.77 0.58 -12.28
N ASP A 467 8.49 1.20 -13.43
CA ASP A 467 8.64 2.64 -13.64
C ASP A 467 7.71 3.49 -12.77
N ILE A 468 6.46 3.04 -12.55
CA ILE A 468 5.51 3.69 -11.65
C ILE A 468 5.99 3.55 -10.19
N ARG A 469 6.46 2.37 -9.78
CA ARG A 469 7.05 2.16 -8.45
C ARG A 469 8.22 3.10 -8.22
N ALA A 470 9.17 3.14 -9.16
CA ALA A 470 10.33 3.99 -9.09
C ALA A 470 9.94 5.48 -9.00
N ALA A 471 8.91 5.92 -9.73
CA ALA A 471 8.42 7.30 -9.66
C ALA A 471 7.82 7.67 -8.29
N VAL A 472 7.14 6.73 -7.63
CA VAL A 472 6.62 6.94 -6.26
C VAL A 472 7.78 7.05 -5.27
N ILE A 473 8.75 6.14 -5.34
CA ILE A 473 9.87 6.10 -4.40
C ILE A 473 10.82 7.28 -4.59
N SER A 474 11.16 7.63 -5.83
CA SER A 474 12.01 8.79 -6.15
C SER A 474 11.41 10.08 -5.59
N LYS A 475 10.09 10.27 -5.77
CA LYS A 475 9.37 11.43 -5.22
C LYS A 475 9.33 11.41 -3.70
N ALA A 476 9.17 10.25 -3.07
CA ALA A 476 9.24 10.13 -1.62
C ALA A 476 10.63 10.52 -1.09
N ARG A 477 11.71 10.01 -1.71
CA ARG A 477 13.10 10.32 -1.33
C ARG A 477 13.44 11.80 -1.51
N VAL A 478 13.04 12.39 -2.63
CA VAL A 478 13.19 13.84 -2.90
C VAL A 478 12.40 14.67 -1.88
N ASN A 479 11.17 14.29 -1.55
CA ASN A 479 10.38 14.98 -0.53
C ASN A 479 11.01 14.89 0.86
N MET A 480 11.56 13.73 1.22
CA MET A 480 12.32 13.55 2.46
C MET A 480 13.57 14.45 2.46
N HIS A 481 14.36 14.45 1.38
CA HIS A 481 15.55 15.30 1.26
C HIS A 481 15.21 16.79 1.40
N ARG A 482 14.09 17.23 0.81
CA ARG A 482 13.61 18.61 0.94
C ARG A 482 13.29 18.96 2.40
N LYS A 483 12.64 18.06 3.14
CA LYS A 483 12.33 18.26 4.57
C LYS A 483 13.58 18.35 5.42
N ILE A 484 14.53 17.42 5.27
CA ILE A 484 15.79 17.44 6.05
C ILE A 484 16.66 18.65 5.70
N THR A 485 16.71 19.06 4.43
CA THR A 485 17.44 20.27 4.01
C THR A 485 16.82 21.52 4.63
N ASN A 486 15.49 21.59 4.68
CA ASN A 486 14.80 22.69 5.33
C ASN A 486 14.97 22.68 6.84
N MET A 487 15.01 21.51 7.49
CA MET A 487 15.38 21.41 8.92
C MET A 487 16.76 22.01 9.16
N ALA A 488 17.78 21.56 8.42
CA ALA A 488 19.14 22.08 8.54
C ALA A 488 19.20 23.60 8.36
N LYS A 489 18.47 24.15 7.38
CA LYS A 489 18.40 25.61 7.14
C LYS A 489 17.67 26.38 8.25
N MET A 490 16.62 25.81 8.83
CA MET A 490 15.75 26.52 9.79
C MET A 490 16.22 26.38 11.24
N THR A 491 16.81 25.25 11.61
CA THR A 491 17.15 24.91 12.99
C THR A 491 18.65 24.68 13.20
N GLY A 492 19.43 24.50 12.12
CA GLY A 492 20.83 24.10 12.21
C GLY A 492 21.03 22.61 12.56
N LEU A 493 19.94 21.85 12.73
CA LEU A 493 20.00 20.43 13.07
C LEU A 493 20.10 19.55 11.82
N TYR A 494 20.96 18.55 11.89
CA TYR A 494 21.18 17.58 10.82
C TYR A 494 20.76 16.19 11.27
N PRO A 495 20.26 15.34 10.36
CA PRO A 495 19.84 13.99 10.70
C PRO A 495 21.05 13.16 11.17
N LEU A 496 20.83 12.31 12.17
CA LEU A 496 21.77 11.26 12.58
C LEU A 496 21.69 10.07 11.62
N ALA A 497 20.46 9.72 11.21
CA ALA A 497 20.20 8.65 10.26
C ALA A 497 18.83 8.80 9.61
N VAL A 498 18.66 8.15 8.45
CA VAL A 498 17.40 8.04 7.73
C VAL A 498 17.21 6.59 7.29
N LEU A 499 16.03 6.04 7.54
CA LEU A 499 15.61 4.72 7.05
C LEU A 499 14.19 4.81 6.52
N SER A 500 14.03 4.62 5.21
CA SER A 500 12.77 4.80 4.49
C SER A 500 12.14 6.17 4.75
N ASP A 501 11.15 6.23 5.63
CA ASP A 501 10.32 7.36 6.03
C ASP A 501 10.59 7.81 7.47
N CYS A 502 11.49 7.13 8.18
CA CYS A 502 11.97 7.50 9.50
C CYS A 502 13.28 8.31 9.42
N VAL A 503 13.36 9.40 10.17
CA VAL A 503 14.56 10.23 10.35
C VAL A 503 14.83 10.45 11.84
N VAL A 504 16.08 10.35 12.25
CA VAL A 504 16.49 10.52 13.65
C VAL A 504 17.27 11.82 13.81
N TYR A 505 16.92 12.62 14.82
CA TYR A 505 17.65 13.84 15.20
C TYR A 505 18.11 13.76 16.66
N ALA A 506 19.24 14.42 16.96
CA ALA A 506 19.62 14.72 18.33
C ALA A 506 18.67 15.78 18.92
N SER A 507 18.29 15.63 20.18
CA SER A 507 17.23 16.45 20.80
C SER A 507 17.55 16.80 22.27
N PRO A 508 17.22 18.03 22.73
CA PRO A 508 17.34 18.41 24.14
C PRO A 508 16.29 17.73 25.04
N GLY A 509 15.23 17.17 24.47
CA GLY A 509 14.15 16.48 25.19
C GLY A 509 13.58 15.30 24.41
N GLU A 510 12.69 14.56 25.04
CA GLU A 510 12.09 13.34 24.46
C GLU A 510 11.03 13.65 23.40
N SER A 511 10.44 14.85 23.43
CA SER A 511 9.39 15.26 22.49
C SER A 511 9.97 15.90 21.23
N PRO A 512 9.43 15.58 20.03
CA PRO A 512 9.82 16.24 18.80
C PRO A 512 9.46 17.73 18.77
N ILE A 513 8.51 18.17 19.59
CA ILE A 513 8.15 19.59 19.72
C ILE A 513 9.38 20.43 20.10
N GLY A 514 10.31 19.86 20.88
CA GLY A 514 11.52 20.54 21.35
C GLY A 514 12.53 20.92 20.26
N PHE A 515 12.40 20.40 19.04
CA PHE A 515 13.33 20.70 17.94
C PHE A 515 12.68 20.95 16.58
N LEU A 516 11.36 20.70 16.44
CA LEU A 516 10.64 21.00 15.22
C LEU A 516 10.57 22.53 14.98
N PRO A 517 10.61 22.99 13.72
CA PRO A 517 10.70 24.40 13.40
C PRO A 517 9.34 25.08 13.52
N TYR A 518 9.06 25.74 14.65
CA TYR A 518 7.90 26.61 14.83
C TYR A 518 8.25 28.09 14.58
N ASP A 519 7.25 28.89 14.21
CA ASP A 519 7.35 30.35 14.21
C ASP A 519 7.08 30.93 15.61
N GLU A 520 7.24 32.24 15.76
CA GLU A 520 7.01 32.94 17.05
C GLU A 520 5.56 32.84 17.53
N ALA A 521 4.62 32.55 16.63
CA ALA A 521 3.21 32.33 16.95
C ALA A 521 2.91 30.85 17.29
N GLY A 522 3.92 29.99 17.40
CA GLY A 522 3.78 28.57 17.70
C GLY A 522 3.24 27.75 16.54
N LYS A 523 3.31 28.23 15.29
CA LYS A 523 2.85 27.48 14.11
C LYS A 523 4.02 26.77 13.41
N PRO A 524 3.83 25.51 12.95
CA PRO A 524 4.89 24.80 12.24
C PRO A 524 5.27 25.50 10.92
N ARG A 525 6.56 25.84 10.77
CA ARG A 525 7.10 26.51 9.58
C ARG A 525 6.90 25.63 8.32
N PRO A 526 6.48 26.22 7.20
CA PRO A 526 6.33 25.47 5.95
C PRO A 526 7.63 24.84 5.46
N GLY A 527 7.54 23.65 4.86
CA GLY A 527 8.65 22.97 4.21
C GLY A 527 9.47 22.02 5.11
N GLY A 528 9.37 22.12 6.42
CA GLY A 528 9.99 21.19 7.37
C GLY A 528 9.14 19.95 7.69
N PHE A 529 9.51 19.24 8.76
CA PHE A 529 8.63 18.25 9.39
C PHE A 529 7.53 18.96 10.19
N ARG A 530 6.36 18.33 10.25
CA ARG A 530 5.18 18.83 10.95
C ARG A 530 4.43 17.64 11.49
N LEU A 531 4.03 17.71 12.76
CA LEU A 531 3.22 16.67 13.38
C LEU A 531 1.81 16.62 12.79
N GLY A 532 1.23 15.44 12.76
CA GLY A 532 -0.16 15.25 12.40
C GLY A 532 -0.42 13.96 11.65
N LEU A 533 -1.69 13.61 11.55
CA LEU A 533 -2.14 12.31 11.08
C LEU A 533 -2.18 12.12 9.55
N ALA A 534 -2.14 13.18 8.75
CA ALA A 534 -2.30 13.05 7.30
C ALA A 534 -1.06 12.43 6.62
N PRO A 535 -1.22 11.78 5.44
CA PRO A 535 -0.09 11.25 4.70
C PRO A 535 1.01 12.30 4.45
N GLY A 536 2.27 11.94 4.77
CA GLY A 536 3.44 12.81 4.63
C GLY A 536 3.69 13.79 5.78
N LEU A 537 2.83 13.80 6.81
CA LEU A 537 3.09 14.44 8.10
C LEU A 537 3.80 13.46 9.04
N ALA A 538 4.53 14.01 10.01
CA ALA A 538 5.33 13.24 10.95
C ALA A 538 4.53 12.80 12.17
N LYS A 539 4.96 11.70 12.77
CA LYS A 539 4.62 11.27 14.14
C LYS A 539 5.92 10.91 14.87
N LEU A 540 5.85 10.79 16.18
CA LEU A 540 6.92 10.20 16.97
C LEU A 540 7.00 8.69 16.68
N GLU A 541 8.18 8.21 16.32
CA GLU A 541 8.43 6.77 16.13
C GLU A 541 9.11 6.13 17.33
N GLY A 542 9.98 6.88 18.02
CA GLY A 542 10.66 6.41 19.21
C GLY A 542 11.66 7.43 19.76
N VAL A 543 12.07 7.19 21.00
CA VAL A 543 13.02 8.03 21.75
C VAL A 543 14.05 7.10 22.40
N GLN A 544 15.32 7.44 22.25
CA GLN A 544 16.44 6.74 22.88
C GLN A 544 17.47 7.75 23.39
N SER A 545 18.48 7.30 24.14
CA SER A 545 19.58 8.19 24.52
C SER A 545 20.46 8.53 23.30
N MET A 546 21.09 9.70 23.33
CA MET A 546 22.05 10.08 22.28
C MET A 546 23.26 9.14 22.26
N SER A 547 23.71 8.68 23.44
CA SER A 547 24.80 7.69 23.54
C SER A 547 24.45 6.38 22.83
N TRP A 548 23.22 5.89 22.97
CA TRP A 548 22.74 4.70 22.28
C TRP A 548 22.79 4.88 20.75
N ALA A 549 22.41 6.05 20.25
CA ALA A 549 22.44 6.31 18.82
C ALA A 549 23.88 6.34 18.30
N VAL A 550 24.80 7.00 19.01
CA VAL A 550 26.23 7.04 18.67
C VAL A 550 26.82 5.62 18.66
N ASP A 551 26.54 4.80 19.67
CA ASP A 551 27.02 3.41 19.75
C ASP A 551 26.58 2.56 18.54
N LEU A 552 25.36 2.78 18.03
CA LEU A 552 24.88 2.11 16.81
C LEU A 552 25.59 2.64 15.56
N MET A 553 25.76 3.96 15.45
CA MET A 553 26.43 4.59 14.33
C MET A 553 27.90 4.14 14.22
N GLU A 554 28.62 4.01 15.34
CA GLU A 554 29.99 3.50 15.38
C GLU A 554 30.10 2.04 14.90
N LYS A 555 29.05 1.24 15.13
CA LYS A 555 28.93 -0.13 14.62
C LYS A 555 28.47 -0.20 13.16
N GLY A 556 28.23 0.94 12.52
CA GLY A 556 27.66 1.02 11.16
C GLY A 556 26.19 0.58 11.08
N LEU A 557 25.49 0.50 12.21
CA LEU A 557 24.07 0.21 12.28
C LEU A 557 23.26 1.50 12.15
N ASN A 558 22.06 1.41 11.59
CA ASN A 558 21.18 2.56 11.42
C ASN A 558 20.27 2.74 12.66
N PRO A 559 20.43 3.81 13.47
CA PRO A 559 19.58 4.07 14.64
C PRO A 559 18.09 4.10 14.31
N ALA A 560 17.70 4.56 13.12
CA ALA A 560 16.28 4.62 12.73
C ALA A 560 15.63 3.23 12.68
N ARG A 561 16.39 2.15 12.46
CA ARG A 561 15.89 0.77 12.48
C ARG A 561 15.42 0.33 13.87
N HIS A 562 16.07 0.84 14.92
CA HIS A 562 15.89 0.37 16.30
C HIS A 562 15.26 1.42 17.22
N ILE A 563 14.92 2.61 16.70
CA ILE A 563 14.53 3.78 17.49
C ILE A 563 13.29 3.54 18.34
N LYS A 564 12.37 2.71 17.87
CA LYS A 564 11.12 2.36 18.55
C LYS A 564 11.33 1.53 19.83
N GLY A 565 12.50 0.91 20.01
CA GLY A 565 12.77 -0.02 21.10
C GLY A 565 12.16 -1.41 20.89
N GLY A 566 12.71 -2.41 21.59
CA GLY A 566 12.45 -3.83 21.32
C GLY A 566 13.14 -4.29 20.03
N ASP A 567 13.49 -5.57 19.90
CA ASP A 567 14.04 -6.13 18.67
C ASP A 567 12.98 -6.11 17.55
N ALA A 568 12.72 -4.94 16.97
CA ALA A 568 11.94 -4.75 15.77
C ALA A 568 12.74 -5.28 14.56
N VAL A 569 13.01 -6.58 14.56
CA VAL A 569 13.68 -7.34 13.49
C VAL A 569 12.66 -7.76 12.41
N LEU A 570 11.39 -7.35 12.50
CA LEU A 570 10.31 -7.96 11.72
C LEU A 570 9.56 -7.06 10.73
N ASP A 571 10.04 -5.83 10.45
CA ASP A 571 9.43 -4.99 9.40
C ASP A 571 10.22 -4.96 8.07
N GLU A 572 11.33 -5.71 8.01
CA GLU A 572 12.12 -5.92 6.80
C GLU A 572 11.65 -7.16 6.03
N GLY A 573 11.03 -6.89 4.90
CA GLY A 573 10.74 -7.86 3.86
C GLY A 573 10.38 -7.09 2.60
N GLU A 574 11.40 -6.79 1.79
CA GLU A 574 11.23 -6.51 0.36
C GLU A 574 10.57 -7.69 -0.38
#